data_AF-A0A518B792-F1
#
_entry.id   AF-A0A518B792-F1
#
_cell.length_a   1.000
_cell.length_b   1.000
_cell.length_c   1.000
_cell.angle_alpha   90.00
_cell.angle_beta   90.00
_cell.angle_gamma   90.00
#
_symmetry.space_group_name_H-M   'P 1'
#
loop_
_entity.id
_entity.type
_entity.pdbx_description
1 polymer ?
#
loop_
_entity_poly.entity_id
_entity_poly.type
_entity_poly.pdbx_seq_one_letter_code
_entity_poly.pdbx_strand_id
1 'polypeptide(L)'
;MSVSVVEAEATLSPTIIMVRAPEAARLVGVSLRKWWVMDSSGACPAPVRLGRSKHWLVEDLKSWASLGCPPREEFQARKQANQAG
;
A
#
# COMPACT_ATOMS: atom_id res chain seq x y z
N MET A 1 23.73 30.71 -23.93
CA MET A 1 22.69 30.42 -22.91
C MET A 1 22.61 28.91 -22.80
N SER A 2 23.38 28.32 -21.88
CA SER A 2 23.45 26.87 -21.70
C SER A 2 22.48 26.47 -20.59
N VAL A 3 21.53 25.59 -20.92
CA VAL A 3 20.58 25.02 -19.97
C VAL A 3 21.29 23.91 -19.22
N SER A 4 21.54 24.13 -17.92
CA SER A 4 21.99 23.08 -17.01
C SER A 4 20.86 22.09 -16.81
N VAL A 5 21.00 20.90 -17.38
CA VAL A 5 20.22 19.73 -16.96
C VAL A 5 20.67 19.43 -15.53
N VAL A 6 19.77 19.65 -14.57
CA VAL A 6 20.01 19.30 -13.18
C VAL A 6 19.88 17.78 -13.08
N GLU A 7 21.02 17.10 -12.96
CA GLU A 7 21.11 15.67 -12.67
C GLU A 7 20.41 15.40 -11.34
N ALA A 8 19.39 14.54 -11.39
CA ALA A 8 18.70 14.05 -10.22
C ALA A 8 19.65 13.13 -9.43
N GLU A 9 20.31 13.69 -8.42
CA GLU A 9 21.03 12.94 -7.41
C GLU A 9 20.05 12.00 -6.69
N ALA A 10 20.12 10.71 -7.04
CA ALA A 10 19.32 9.65 -6.45
C ALA A 10 19.71 9.46 -4.97
N THR A 11 19.09 10.24 -4.09
CA THR A 11 19.18 10.03 -2.66
C THR A 11 18.47 8.72 -2.34
N LEU A 12 19.23 7.64 -2.11
CA LEU A 12 18.73 6.34 -1.65
C LEU A 12 18.20 6.45 -0.22
N SER A 13 17.09 7.17 -0.06
CA SER A 13 16.30 7.16 1.15
C SER A 13 15.75 5.74 1.33
N PRO A 14 15.81 5.17 2.55
CA PRO A 14 15.29 3.84 2.79
C PRO A 14 13.79 3.84 2.43
N THR A 15 13.46 3.20 1.31
CA THR A 15 12.08 3.12 0.85
C THR A 15 11.38 2.06 1.69
N ILE A 16 10.43 2.50 2.50
CA ILE A 16 9.61 1.59 3.29
C ILE A 16 8.67 0.84 2.34
N ILE A 17 8.96 -0.45 2.11
CA ILE A 17 8.18 -1.31 1.20
C ILE A 17 6.91 -1.82 1.91
N MET A 18 7.02 -2.10 3.20
CA MET A 18 5.95 -2.70 4.01
C MET A 18 5.76 -1.98 5.33
N VAL A 19 4.51 -1.87 5.75
CA VAL A 19 4.09 -1.17 6.96
C VAL A 19 3.21 -2.04 7.84
N ARG A 20 3.23 -1.81 9.15
CA ARG A 20 2.31 -2.45 10.10
C ARG A 20 0.97 -1.72 10.15
N ALA A 21 0.01 -2.28 10.86
CA ALA A 21 -1.34 -1.72 10.99
C ALA A 21 -1.36 -0.25 11.46
N PRO A 22 -0.55 0.21 12.43
CA PRO A 22 -0.54 1.62 12.84
C PRO A 22 -0.14 2.56 11.71
N GLU A 23 0.93 2.24 10.97
CA GLU A 23 1.36 3.00 9.80
C GLU A 23 0.34 2.92 8.65
N ALA A 24 -0.19 1.75 8.35
CA ALA A 24 -1.20 1.58 7.30
C ALA A 24 -2.46 2.43 7.57
N ALA A 25 -2.93 2.44 8.81
CA ALA A 25 -4.05 3.26 9.25
C ALA A 25 -3.75 4.76 9.07
N ARG A 26 -2.54 5.20 9.42
CA ARG A 26 -2.08 6.59 9.23
C ARG A 26 -2.02 6.98 7.75
N LEU A 27 -1.50 6.11 6.89
CA LEU A 27 -1.38 6.37 5.45
C LEU A 27 -2.75 6.54 4.77
N VAL A 28 -3.76 5.80 5.23
CA VAL A 28 -5.14 5.85 4.69
C VAL A 28 -6.02 6.88 5.42
N GLY A 29 -5.54 7.47 6.52
CA GLY A 29 -6.26 8.52 7.26
C GLY A 29 -7.38 8.00 8.18
N VAL A 30 -7.27 6.77 8.69
CA VAL A 30 -8.27 6.18 9.61
C VAL A 30 -7.66 5.81 10.96
N SER A 31 -8.52 5.65 11.98
CA SER A 31 -8.05 5.15 13.28
C SER A 31 -7.58 3.69 13.20
N LEU A 32 -6.62 3.31 14.05
CA LEU A 32 -6.14 1.92 14.13
C LEU A 32 -7.28 0.91 14.38
N ARG A 33 -8.24 1.28 15.24
CA ARG A 33 -9.43 0.45 15.48
C ARG A 33 -10.24 0.25 14.20
N LYS A 34 -10.49 1.32 13.45
CA LYS A 34 -11.22 1.25 12.16
C LYS A 34 -10.46 0.41 11.14
N TRP A 35 -9.14 0.53 11.10
CA TRP A 35 -8.28 -0.29 10.24
C TRP A 35 -8.45 -1.78 10.52
N TRP A 36 -8.43 -2.19 11.79
CA TRP A 36 -8.65 -3.60 12.17
C TRP A 36 -10.04 -4.10 11.80
N VAL A 37 -11.08 -3.26 11.96
CA VAL A 37 -12.44 -3.59 11.51
C VAL A 37 -12.45 -3.83 9.99
N MET A 38 -11.84 -2.93 9.22
CA MET A 38 -11.72 -3.06 7.75
C MET A 38 -10.93 -4.32 7.35
N ASP A 39 -9.85 -4.63 8.05
CA ASP A 39 -9.07 -5.86 7.82
C ASP A 39 -9.88 -7.13 8.09
N SER A 40 -10.67 -7.13 9.17
CA SER A 40 -11.53 -8.26 9.50
C SER A 40 -12.71 -8.42 8.54
N SER A 41 -13.25 -7.31 8.02
CA SER A 41 -14.36 -7.31 7.06
C SER A 41 -13.92 -7.43 5.60
N GLY A 42 -12.62 -7.50 5.32
CA GLY A 42 -12.10 -7.52 3.96
C GLY A 42 -12.27 -6.20 3.20
N ALA A 43 -12.48 -5.07 3.88
CA ALA A 43 -12.59 -3.74 3.26
C ALA A 43 -11.22 -3.05 3.09
N CYS A 44 -10.13 -3.82 3.08
CA CYS A 44 -8.77 -3.32 2.84
C CYS A 44 -7.94 -4.41 2.14
N PRO A 45 -6.81 -4.06 1.48
CA PRO A 45 -5.97 -5.03 0.79
C PRO A 45 -5.47 -6.14 1.73
N ALA A 46 -5.12 -7.28 1.14
CA ALA A 46 -4.70 -8.45 1.92
C ALA A 46 -3.33 -8.19 2.57
N PRO A 47 -3.15 -8.48 3.87
CA PRO A 47 -1.85 -8.37 4.51
C PRO A 47 -0.92 -9.52 4.11
N VAL A 48 0.37 -9.20 4.01
CA VAL A 48 1.45 -10.19 4.00
C VAL A 48 1.79 -10.57 5.43
N ARG A 49 1.76 -11.88 5.72
CA ARG A 49 2.10 -12.41 7.05
C ARG A 49 3.60 -12.67 7.16
N LEU A 50 4.25 -11.97 8.08
CA LEU A 50 5.64 -12.23 8.48
C LEU A 50 5.60 -12.78 9.91
N GLY A 51 5.64 -14.12 10.02
CA GLY A 51 5.42 -14.83 11.28
C GLY A 51 4.03 -14.53 11.87
N ARG A 52 3.99 -13.98 13.09
CA ARG A 52 2.75 -13.61 13.78
C ARG A 52 2.23 -12.21 13.42
N SER A 53 2.99 -11.43 12.65
CA SER A 53 2.67 -10.03 12.35
C SER A 53 2.12 -9.86 10.94
N LYS A 54 1.10 -9.01 10.80
CA LYS A 54 0.54 -8.58 9.52
C LYS A 54 1.23 -7.32 9.03
N HIS A 55 1.66 -7.34 7.78
CA HIS A 55 2.26 -6.21 7.09
C HIS A 55 1.47 -5.91 5.81
N TRP A 56 1.38 -4.66 5.43
CA TRP A 56 0.75 -4.23 4.19
C TRP A 56 1.81 -3.62 3.29
N LEU A 57 1.78 -3.97 2.01
CA LEU A 57 2.61 -3.34 1.00
C LEU A 57 2.15 -1.89 0.84
N VAL A 58 3.09 -0.95 0.89
CA VAL A 58 2.78 0.47 0.69
C VAL A 58 2.26 0.70 -0.73
N GLU A 59 2.80 -0.02 -1.70
CA GLU A 59 2.34 0.02 -3.09
C GLU A 59 0.88 -0.45 -3.23
N ASP A 60 0.51 -1.55 -2.58
CA ASP A 60 -0.88 -2.04 -2.59
C ASP A 60 -1.84 -1.03 -1.96
N LEU A 61 -1.44 -0.40 -0.85
CA LEU A 61 -2.25 0.64 -0.21
C LEU A 61 -2.49 1.84 -1.14
N LYS A 62 -1.45 2.28 -1.85
CA LYS A 62 -1.54 3.37 -2.83
C LYS A 62 -2.46 2.98 -3.99
N SER A 63 -2.22 1.83 -4.62
CA SER A 63 -3.02 1.33 -5.74
C SER A 63 -4.48 1.11 -5.34
N TRP A 64 -4.71 0.54 -4.17
CA TRP A 64 -6.05 0.34 -3.63
C TRP A 64 -6.79 1.66 -3.41
N ALA A 65 -6.12 2.68 -2.86
CA ALA A 65 -6.70 4.01 -2.69
C ALA A 65 -7.02 4.66 -4.05
N SER A 66 -6.11 4.58 -5.02
CA SER A 66 -6.31 5.09 -6.38
C SER A 66 -7.47 4.41 -7.11
N LEU A 67 -7.77 3.15 -6.79
CA LEU A 67 -8.89 2.38 -7.35
C LEU A 67 -10.23 2.67 -6.65
N GLY A 68 -10.27 3.59 -5.68
CA GLY A 68 -11.49 3.97 -4.97
C GLY A 68 -11.82 3.05 -3.77
N CYS A 69 -10.80 2.43 -3.18
CA CYS A 69 -10.95 1.59 -1.98
C CYS A 69 -11.86 0.35 -2.15
N PRO A 70 -11.72 -0.46 -3.23
CA PRO A 70 -12.57 -1.63 -3.44
C PRO A 70 -12.38 -2.70 -2.34
N PRO A 71 -13.35 -3.61 -2.13
CA PRO A 71 -13.17 -4.74 -1.23
C PRO A 71 -11.98 -5.62 -1.65
N ARG A 72 -11.41 -6.33 -0.67
CA ARG A 72 -10.19 -7.14 -0.81
C ARG A 72 -10.25 -8.09 -1.99
N GLU A 73 -11.35 -8.81 -2.14
CA GLU A 73 -11.53 -9.81 -3.19
C GLU A 73 -11.42 -9.18 -4.57
N GLU A 74 -12.12 -8.06 -4.78
CA GLU A 74 -12.09 -7.31 -6.03
C GLU A 74 -10.70 -6.71 -6.28
N PHE A 75 -10.06 -6.13 -5.26
CA PHE A 75 -8.70 -5.62 -5.39
C PHE A 75 -7.71 -6.71 -5.80
N GLN A 76 -7.80 -7.90 -5.19
CA GLN A 76 -6.93 -9.03 -5.54
C GLN A 76 -7.18 -9.56 -6.95
N ALA A 77 -8.44 -9.65 -7.38
CA ALA A 77 -8.79 -10.05 -8.74
C ALA A 77 -8.19 -9.07 -9.78
N ARG A 78 -8.33 -7.77 -9.54
CA ARG A 78 -7.71 -6.72 -10.39
C ARG A 78 -6.19 -6.81 -10.39
N LYS A 79 -5.57 -7.06 -9.23
CA LYS A 79 -4.11 -7.22 -9.10
C LYS A 79 -3.60 -8.45 -9.87
N GLN A 80 -4.28 -9.58 -9.76
CA GLN A 80 -3.92 -10.81 -10.48
C GLN A 80 -4.02 -10.63 -12.00
N ALA A 81 -5.07 -9.95 -12.48
CA ALA A 81 -5.22 -9.64 -13.90
C ALA A 81 -4.05 -8.80 -14.44
N ASN A 82 -3.57 -7.83 -13.65
CA ASN A 82 -2.41 -6.99 -14.03
C ASN A 82 -1.06 -7.71 -13.98
N GLN A 83 -0.96 -8.87 -13.31
CA GLN A 83 0.29 -9.65 -13.22
C GLN A 83 0.40 -10.74 -14.30
N ALA A 84 -0.71 -11.10 -14.94
CA ALA A 84 -0.78 -12.18 -15.91
C ALA A 84 -0.66 -11.70 -17.38
N GLY A 85 -0.62 -10.39 -17.62
CA GLY A 85 -0.41 -9.77 -18.95
C GLY A 85 0.93 -9.06 -19.00
#